data_AF-A0A257LVN2-F1
#
_entry.id   AF-A0A257LVN2-F1
#
_cell.length_a   1.000
_cell.length_b   1.000
_cell.length_c   1.000
_cell.angle_alpha   90.00
_cell.angle_beta   90.00
_cell.angle_gamma   90.00
#
_symmetry.space_group_name_H-M   'P 1'
#
loop_
_entity.id
_entity.type
_entity.pdbx_description
1 polymer ?
#
loop_
_entity_poly.entity_id
_entity_poly.type
_entity_poly.pdbx_seq_one_letter_code
_entity_poly.pdbx_strand_id
1 'polypeptide(L)'
;MAADVQHTLAGSATLEGTSLHTGEKVSLTLKPAPEGHGFKFRRTDLPDQPFISADVEKVQTVERATTLAEGSVKVHTVEHV
;
A
#
# COMPACT_ATOMS: atom_id res chain seq x y z
N MET A 1 -31.65 -7.14 -5.74
CA MET A 1 -30.36 -6.91 -5.05
C MET A 1 -29.38 -6.46 -6.12
N ALA A 2 -28.71 -5.33 -5.94
CA ALA A 2 -27.63 -4.95 -6.85
C ALA A 2 -26.52 -6.01 -6.71
N ALA A 3 -25.95 -6.45 -7.82
CA ALA A 3 -24.79 -7.33 -7.78
C ALA A 3 -23.66 -6.61 -7.04
N ASP A 4 -22.96 -7.34 -6.17
CA ASP A 4 -21.77 -6.84 -5.50
C ASP A 4 -20.68 -6.64 -6.56
N VAL A 5 -20.40 -5.39 -6.91
CA VAL A 5 -19.43 -5.03 -7.94
C VAL A 5 -18.16 -4.51 -7.29
N GLN A 6 -17.01 -4.82 -7.88
CA GLN A 6 -15.76 -4.26 -7.39
C GLN A 6 -15.72 -2.75 -7.62
N HIS A 7 -15.10 -2.04 -6.67
CA HIS A 7 -14.91 -0.60 -6.74
C HIS A 7 -13.43 -0.26 -6.85
N THR A 8 -13.15 0.80 -7.60
CA THR A 8 -11.82 1.41 -7.68
C THR A 8 -11.96 2.93 -7.70
N LEU A 9 -10.83 3.64 -7.62
CA LEU A 9 -10.82 5.10 -7.63
C LEU A 9 -11.24 5.64 -9.00
N ALA A 10 -11.99 6.75 -9.02
CA ALA A 10 -12.36 7.43 -10.26
C ALA A 10 -11.16 8.13 -10.94
N GLY A 11 -10.10 8.41 -10.17
CA GLY A 11 -8.87 9.03 -10.63
C GLY A 11 -7.77 8.90 -9.60
N SER A 12 -6.55 9.28 -9.98
CA SER A 12 -5.40 9.25 -9.07
C SER A 12 -5.39 10.45 -8.12
N ALA A 13 -4.98 10.23 -6.87
CA ALA A 13 -4.78 11.27 -5.86
C ALA A 13 -3.41 11.09 -5.20
N THR A 14 -2.76 12.20 -4.83
CA THR A 14 -1.45 12.18 -4.15
C THR A 14 -1.52 12.92 -2.83
N LEU A 15 -0.90 12.35 -1.80
CA LEU A 15 -0.72 12.94 -0.50
C LEU A 15 0.77 12.98 -0.16
N GLU A 16 1.21 14.07 0.45
CA GLU A 16 2.57 14.21 0.95
C GLU A 16 2.53 14.35 2.47
N GLY A 17 3.44 13.66 3.15
CA GLY A 17 3.42 13.57 4.60
C GLY A 17 4.76 13.20 5.20
N THR A 18 4.74 12.99 6.51
CA THR A 18 5.90 12.56 7.28
C THR A 18 5.56 11.23 7.94
N SER A 19 6.44 10.24 7.81
CA SER A 19 6.30 8.93 8.45
C SER A 19 6.29 9.05 9.97
N LEU A 20 5.33 8.39 10.63
CA LEU A 20 5.17 8.44 12.08
C LEU A 20 6.38 7.85 12.84
N HIS A 21 6.99 6.79 12.32
CA HIS A 21 8.05 6.05 13.02
C HIS A 21 9.45 6.41 12.57
N THR A 22 9.64 6.85 11.32
CA THR A 22 10.97 7.20 10.79
C THR A 22 11.20 8.70 10.68
N GLY A 23 10.14 9.52 10.68
CA GLY A 23 10.24 10.96 10.47
C GLY A 23 10.58 11.36 9.03
N GLU A 24 10.70 10.39 8.11
CA GLU A 24 11.04 10.65 6.72
C GLU A 24 9.87 11.26 5.96
N LYS A 25 10.18 12.09 4.96
CA LYS A 25 9.18 12.62 4.02
C LYS A 25 8.79 11.55 3.02
N VAL A 26 7.48 11.35 2.86
CA VAL A 26 6.91 10.33 1.98
C VAL A 26 5.84 10.98 1.11
N SER A 27 5.77 10.56 -0.15
CA SER A 27 4.67 10.85 -1.07
C SER A 27 3.92 9.55 -1.36
N LEU A 28 2.60 9.56 -1.18
CA LEU A 28 1.71 8.43 -1.45
C LEU A 28 0.79 8.81 -2.61
N THR A 29 0.85 8.06 -3.71
CA THR A 29 -0.09 8.20 -4.82
C THR A 29 -1.03 7.00 -4.87
N LEU A 30 -2.32 7.24 -4.67
CA LEU A 30 -3.39 6.28 -4.84
C LEU A 30 -3.82 6.28 -6.33
N LYS A 31 -3.95 5.10 -6.95
CA LYS A 31 -4.28 4.96 -8.38
C LYS A 31 -5.46 4.00 -8.60
N PRO A 32 -6.29 4.22 -9.63
CA PRO A 32 -7.26 3.24 -10.08
C PRO A 32 -6.58 1.92 -10.45
N ALA A 33 -7.29 0.82 -10.27
CA ALA A 33 -6.83 -0.53 -10.54
C ALA A 33 -7.93 -1.35 -11.23
N PRO A 34 -7.56 -2.32 -12.11
CA PRO A 34 -8.52 -3.17 -12.78
C PRO A 34 -9.23 -4.12 -11.81
N GLU A 35 -10.30 -4.77 -12.27
CA GLU A 35 -10.98 -5.81 -11.49
C GLU A 35 -10.02 -6.98 -11.14
N GLY A 36 -10.24 -7.59 -9.98
CA GLY A 36 -9.42 -8.67 -9.45
C GLY A 36 -8.03 -8.24 -8.96
N HIS A 37 -7.71 -6.94 -8.97
CA HIS A 37 -6.39 -6.46 -8.57
C HIS A 37 -6.15 -6.54 -7.05
N GLY A 38 -7.21 -6.38 -6.25
CA GLY A 38 -7.09 -6.18 -4.80
C GLY A 38 -6.35 -4.89 -4.45
N PHE A 39 -5.83 -4.80 -3.22
CA PHE A 39 -4.97 -3.69 -2.79
C PHE A 39 -3.51 -4.09 -2.85
N LYS A 40 -2.68 -3.23 -3.47
CA LYS A 40 -1.23 -3.45 -3.57
C LYS A 40 -0.49 -2.14 -3.31
N PHE A 41 0.55 -2.21 -2.49
CA PHE A 41 1.49 -1.12 -2.33
C PHE A 41 2.63 -1.25 -3.33
N ARG A 42 3.19 -0.12 -3.77
CA ARG A 42 4.34 -0.09 -4.68
C ARG A 42 5.43 0.80 -4.10
N ARG A 43 6.65 0.28 -3.96
CA ARG A 43 7.83 1.03 -3.50
C ARG A 43 8.53 1.67 -4.69
N THR A 44 8.07 2.85 -5.12
CA THR A 44 8.58 3.54 -6.32
C THR A 44 10.00 4.10 -6.18
N ASP A 45 10.51 4.15 -4.95
CA ASP A 45 11.86 4.58 -4.62
C ASP A 45 12.93 3.50 -4.87
N LEU A 46 12.53 2.23 -5.05
CA LEU A 46 13.43 1.13 -5.37
C LEU A 46 13.62 0.98 -6.89
N PRO A 47 14.78 0.47 -7.37
CA PRO A 47 15.08 0.37 -8.82
C PRO A 47 14.01 -0.36 -9.64
N ASP A 48 13.52 -1.50 -9.13
CA ASP A 48 12.52 -2.32 -9.81
C ASP A 48 11.07 -1.92 -9.51
N GLN A 49 10.89 -0.91 -8.65
CA GLN A 49 9.61 -0.40 -8.19
C GLN A 49 8.60 -1.52 -7.84
N PRO A 50 8.96 -2.44 -6.93
CA PRO A 50 8.22 -3.67 -6.70
C PRO A 50 6.87 -3.40 -6.06
N PHE A 51 5.94 -4.32 -6.32
CA PHE A 51 4.63 -4.37 -5.66
C PHE A 51 4.65 -5.35 -4.49
N ILE A 52 3.86 -5.04 -3.47
CA ILE A 52 3.52 -5.95 -2.38
C ILE A 52 2.00 -5.97 -2.19
N SER A 53 1.42 -7.16 -2.23
CA SER A 53 -0.02 -7.34 -1.99
C SER A 53 -0.35 -7.05 -0.53
N ALA A 54 -1.46 -6.35 -0.29
CA ALA A 54 -2.02 -6.18 1.05
C ALA A 54 -2.74 -7.47 1.46
N ASP A 55 -1.95 -8.50 1.76
CA ASP A 55 -2.40 -9.82 2.13
C ASP A 55 -1.85 -10.20 3.52
N VAL A 56 -2.63 -10.96 4.29
CA VAL A 56 -2.24 -11.43 5.63
C VAL A 56 -0.96 -12.27 5.59
N GLU A 57 -0.73 -13.02 4.51
CA GLU A 57 0.48 -13.83 4.32
C GLU A 57 1.75 -12.98 4.18
N LYS A 58 1.61 -11.67 3.91
CA LYS A 58 2.72 -10.72 3.79
C LYS A 58 2.95 -9.90 5.07
N VAL A 59 2.11 -10.05 6.09
CA VAL A 59 2.28 -9.38 7.39
C VAL A 59 3.47 -10.00 8.13
N GLN A 60 4.44 -9.17 8.53
CA GLN A 60 5.69 -9.64 9.14
C GLN A 60 5.90 -9.11 10.56
N THR A 61 5.55 -7.84 10.82
CA THR A 61 5.63 -7.28 12.17
C THR A 61 4.36 -6.50 12.47
N VAL A 62 3.91 -6.61 13.72
CA VAL A 62 2.71 -5.91 14.24
C VAL A 62 3.04 -5.06 15.47
N GLU A 63 4.32 -5.01 15.89
CA GLU A 63 4.75 -4.17 17.00
C GLU A 63 4.73 -2.70 16.58
N ARG A 64 3.80 -1.93 17.17
CA ARG A 64 3.61 -0.49 16.98
C ARG A 64 3.11 -0.05 15.58
N ALA A 65 3.11 -0.94 14.58
CA ALA A 65 2.50 -0.74 13.27
C ALA A 65 2.32 -2.08 12.54
N THR A 66 1.37 -2.18 11.60
CA THR A 66 1.29 -3.32 10.68
C THR A 66 2.29 -3.10 9.54
N THR A 67 3.20 -4.05 9.36
CA THR A 67 4.20 -4.01 8.29
C THR A 67 4.00 -5.18 7.34
N LEU A 68 3.88 -4.87 6.05
CA LEU A 68 3.93 -5.86 4.98
C LEU A 68 5.38 -5.99 4.50
N ALA A 69 5.85 -7.22 4.28
CA ALA A 69 7.15 -7.45 3.64
C ALA A 69 7.17 -8.66 2.70
N GLU A 70 7.94 -8.51 1.61
CA GLU A 70 8.22 -9.57 0.64
C GLU A 70 9.67 -9.43 0.14
N GLY A 71 10.50 -10.44 0.42
CA GLY A 71 11.94 -10.35 0.16
C GLY A 71 12.59 -9.19 0.91
N SER A 72 13.24 -8.29 0.17
CA SER A 72 13.85 -7.07 0.71
C SER A 72 12.89 -5.87 0.79
N VAL A 73 11.66 -6.00 0.28
CA VAL A 73 10.68 -4.92 0.21
C VAL A 73 9.85 -4.90 1.48
N LYS A 74 9.70 -3.71 2.08
CA LYS A 74 8.89 -3.49 3.28
C LYS A 74 8.04 -2.23 3.16
N VAL A 75 6.83 -2.26 3.68
CA VAL A 75 5.95 -1.09 3.82
C VAL A 75 5.37 -1.09 5.23
N HIS A 76 5.61 0.00 5.96
CA HIS A 76 5.21 0.16 7.37
C HIS A 76 3.91 0.95 7.48
N THR A 77 3.18 0.74 8.58
CA THR A 77 1.99 1.52 8.98
C THR A 77 0.91 1.52 7.90
N VAL A 78 0.62 0.32 7.35
CA VAL A 78 -0.38 0.17 6.27
C VAL A 78 -1.82 0.22 6.76
N GLU A 79 -2.05 0.08 8.08
CA GLU A 79 -3.36 -0.13 8.69
C GLU A 79 -4.30 1.10 8.70
N HIS A 80 -3.78 2.29 8.35
CA HIS A 80 -4.56 3.54 8.34
C HIS A 80 -4.94 4.05 6.96
N VAL A 81 -4.37 3.45 5.90
CA VAL A 81 -4.59 3.84 4.50
C VAL A 81 -5.79 3.09 3.95
#